data_AF-A0A429RSG8-F1
#
_entry.id   AF-A0A429RSG8-F1
#
_cell.length_a   1.000
_cell.length_b   1.000
_cell.length_c   1.000
_cell.angle_alpha   90.00
_cell.angle_beta   90.00
_cell.angle_gamma   90.00
#
_symmetry.space_group_name_H-M   'P 1'
#
loop_
_entity.id
_entity.type
_entity.pdbx_description
1 polymer ?
#
loop_
_entity_poly.entity_id
_entity_poly.type
_entity_poly.pdbx_seq_one_letter_code
_entity_poly.pdbx_strand_id
1 'polypeptide(L)'
;MDHPEVEVLTARDVPLGGPRAMTVRRTLPQRARTLIGAWCFADHYGPDRVADSGGMDVAPHPHTGLQTVSWLFSGEIEHRDSLGTHAFVRPGEINLMTGGHGISHTEVSTPGTTVLHGVQLWVALPDAHRHAPRAFQHHAPEPLRVDGAELRVFLGTLAGLTAYRDRGDQRVFFHTEIDDAYAGRGLAAILVQQALTDVRASGMRIVPVCPYVASFLTRHQEYADITDPVTPEITTWLDERLGR
;
A
#
# COMPACT_ATOMS: atom_id res chain seq x y z
N MET A 1 -7.73 2.40 -28.35
CA MET A 1 -6.82 1.77 -27.38
C MET A 1 -7.57 1.78 -26.08
N ASP A 2 -7.87 0.61 -25.52
CA ASP A 2 -8.56 0.50 -24.23
C ASP A 2 -7.72 1.21 -23.18
N HIS A 3 -8.32 2.21 -22.53
CA HIS A 3 -7.76 2.71 -21.29
C HIS A 3 -7.70 1.53 -20.30
N PRO A 4 -6.63 1.37 -19.51
CA PRO A 4 -6.65 0.37 -18.44
C PRO A 4 -7.88 0.66 -17.57
N GLU A 5 -8.84 -0.25 -17.62
CA GLU A 5 -10.11 -0.08 -16.93
C GLU A 5 -9.83 -0.21 -15.42
N VAL A 6 -10.02 0.88 -14.69
CA VAL A 6 -9.89 0.88 -13.23
C VAL A 6 -11.09 0.13 -12.67
N GLU A 7 -10.84 -1.08 -12.18
CA GLU A 7 -11.84 -1.89 -11.50
C GLU A 7 -11.96 -1.44 -10.03
N VAL A 8 -13.15 -1.00 -9.61
CA VAL A 8 -13.44 -0.68 -8.22
C VAL A 8 -14.10 -1.87 -7.53
N LEU A 9 -13.38 -2.45 -6.57
CA LEU A 9 -13.87 -3.54 -5.73
C LEU A 9 -14.50 -3.00 -4.44
N THR A 10 -15.81 -3.10 -4.31
CA THR A 10 -16.50 -2.74 -3.06
C THR A 10 -16.39 -3.86 -2.02
N ALA A 11 -16.19 -3.49 -0.76
CA ALA A 11 -16.13 -4.43 0.35
C ALA A 11 -17.53 -4.84 0.82
N ARG A 12 -17.60 -5.97 1.54
CA ARG A 12 -18.81 -6.42 2.24
C ARG A 12 -18.55 -6.60 3.73
N ASP A 13 -19.58 -6.40 4.54
CA ASP A 13 -19.50 -6.63 5.98
C ASP A 13 -19.55 -8.13 6.30
N VAL A 14 -18.61 -8.59 7.12
CA VAL A 14 -18.51 -9.97 7.60
C VAL A 14 -18.08 -10.00 9.07
N PRO A 15 -18.52 -10.98 9.87
CA PRO A 15 -18.03 -11.13 11.23
C PRO A 15 -16.62 -11.76 11.27
N LEU A 16 -15.72 -11.20 12.07
CA LEU A 16 -14.35 -11.69 12.29
C LEU A 16 -14.27 -12.53 13.56
N GLY A 17 -14.18 -13.86 13.45
CA GLY A 17 -14.10 -14.76 14.62
C GLY A 17 -15.44 -15.42 15.00
N GLY A 18 -16.45 -15.37 14.12
CA GLY A 18 -17.74 -16.04 14.27
C GLY A 18 -18.92 -15.08 14.52
N PRO A 19 -20.17 -15.58 14.59
CA PRO A 19 -21.38 -14.75 14.47
C PRO A 19 -21.59 -13.64 15.52
N ARG A 20 -20.85 -13.67 16.64
CA ARG A 20 -20.95 -12.69 17.74
C ARG A 20 -19.71 -11.81 17.86
N ALA A 21 -18.82 -11.88 16.89
CA ALA A 21 -17.56 -11.16 16.92
C ALA A 21 -17.66 -9.83 16.15
N MET A 22 -16.61 -9.00 16.25
CA MET A 22 -16.59 -7.70 15.58
C MET A 22 -16.82 -7.81 14.07
N THR A 23 -17.45 -6.78 13.47
CA THR A 23 -17.66 -6.73 12.03
C THR A 23 -16.45 -6.12 11.33
N VAL A 24 -16.11 -6.66 10.16
CA VAL A 24 -15.03 -6.17 9.30
C VAL A 24 -15.52 -6.05 7.86
N ARG A 25 -14.84 -5.21 7.08
CA ARG A 25 -15.11 -5.01 5.66
C ARG A 25 -14.15 -5.86 4.84
N ARG A 26 -14.66 -6.94 4.25
CA ARG A 26 -13.87 -7.84 3.39
C ARG A 26 -13.90 -7.40 1.93
N THR A 27 -12.73 -7.11 1.38
CA THR A 27 -12.53 -6.75 -0.04
C THR A 27 -12.01 -7.93 -0.86
N LEU A 28 -11.13 -8.74 -0.28
CA LEU A 28 -10.61 -9.96 -0.90
C LEU A 28 -10.79 -11.16 0.03
N PRO A 29 -11.11 -12.36 -0.49
CA PRO A 29 -11.45 -12.64 -1.89
C PRO A 29 -12.93 -12.30 -2.20
N GLN A 30 -13.21 -12.01 -3.47
CA GLN A 30 -14.58 -11.92 -3.99
C GLN A 30 -14.69 -12.47 -5.43
N ARG A 31 -15.93 -12.61 -5.95
CA ARG A 31 -16.19 -13.25 -7.25
C ARG A 31 -15.46 -12.56 -8.41
N ALA A 32 -15.40 -11.23 -8.40
CA ALA A 32 -14.74 -10.45 -9.45
C ALA A 32 -13.20 -10.56 -9.39
N ARG A 33 -12.64 -10.71 -8.18
CA ARG A 33 -11.20 -10.77 -7.94
C ARG A 33 -10.88 -11.61 -6.71
N THR A 34 -10.18 -12.71 -6.93
CA THR A 34 -9.75 -13.61 -5.86
C THR A 34 -8.36 -13.29 -5.33
N LEU A 35 -7.44 -12.82 -6.19
CA LEU A 35 -6.09 -12.40 -5.81
C LEU A 35 -5.66 -11.11 -6.52
N ILE A 36 -4.74 -10.38 -5.89
CA ILE A 36 -3.92 -9.33 -6.51
C ILE A 36 -2.46 -9.73 -6.30
N GLY A 37 -1.80 -10.24 -7.35
CA GLY A 37 -0.51 -10.92 -7.17
C GLY A 37 -0.65 -12.09 -6.17
N ALA A 38 0.19 -12.12 -5.14
CA ALA A 38 0.10 -13.11 -4.06
C ALA A 38 -0.91 -12.74 -2.96
N TRP A 39 -1.44 -11.52 -2.95
CA TRP A 39 -2.43 -11.08 -1.95
C TRP A 39 -3.76 -11.78 -2.20
N CYS A 40 -4.20 -12.61 -1.26
CA CYS A 40 -5.39 -13.45 -1.40
C CYS A 40 -6.51 -13.11 -0.41
N PHE A 41 -6.28 -12.15 0.50
CA PHE A 41 -7.23 -11.76 1.53
C PHE A 41 -6.98 -10.32 1.96
N ALA A 42 -8.07 -9.59 2.23
CA ALA A 42 -8.03 -8.23 2.76
C ALA A 42 -9.30 -7.93 3.54
N ASP A 43 -9.17 -7.84 4.86
CA ASP A 43 -10.20 -7.36 5.78
C ASP A 43 -9.76 -6.03 6.39
N HIS A 44 -10.61 -5.02 6.28
CA HIS A 44 -10.44 -3.74 6.95
C HIS A 44 -11.37 -3.67 8.17
N TYR A 45 -10.81 -3.47 9.35
CA TYR A 45 -11.54 -3.34 10.61
C TYR A 45 -11.40 -1.94 11.17
N GLY A 46 -12.49 -1.37 11.68
CA GLY A 46 -12.49 0.00 12.20
C GLY A 46 -12.37 1.11 11.15
N PRO A 47 -12.31 2.39 11.56
CA PRO A 47 -12.11 2.82 12.93
C PRO A 47 -13.38 2.64 13.77
N ASP A 48 -13.31 1.71 14.73
CA ASP A 48 -14.43 1.36 15.59
C ASP A 48 -14.05 1.54 17.06
N ARG A 49 -14.98 2.02 17.86
CA ARG A 49 -14.84 2.05 19.32
C ARG A 49 -14.97 0.63 19.85
N VAL A 50 -13.98 0.18 20.64
CA VAL A 50 -13.97 -1.17 21.24
C VAL A 50 -15.16 -1.38 22.17
N ALA A 51 -15.62 -0.33 22.86
CA ALA A 51 -16.81 -0.39 23.70
C ALA A 51 -18.09 -0.79 22.94
N ASP A 52 -18.14 -0.49 21.64
CA ASP A 52 -19.33 -0.74 20.80
C ASP A 52 -19.14 -2.01 19.96
N SER A 53 -17.93 -2.28 19.47
CA SER A 53 -17.63 -3.44 18.62
C SER A 53 -17.24 -4.72 19.38
N GLY A 54 -16.89 -4.60 20.66
CA GLY A 54 -16.27 -5.66 21.47
C GLY A 54 -14.76 -5.81 21.24
N GLY A 55 -14.19 -5.08 20.28
CA GLY A 55 -12.78 -5.22 19.89
C GLY A 55 -12.49 -6.54 19.17
N MET A 56 -11.21 -6.76 18.89
CA MET A 56 -10.74 -8.02 18.32
C MET A 56 -10.59 -9.06 19.43
N ASP A 57 -11.22 -10.21 19.26
CA ASP A 57 -11.09 -11.37 20.16
C ASP A 57 -11.16 -12.65 19.32
N VAL A 58 -10.07 -12.97 18.65
CA VAL A 58 -9.97 -14.11 17.74
C VAL A 58 -9.33 -15.28 18.47
N ALA A 59 -10.16 -16.28 18.77
CA ALA A 59 -9.76 -17.54 19.42
C ALA A 59 -8.70 -18.31 18.60
N PRO A 60 -8.01 -19.31 19.21
CA PRO A 60 -6.97 -20.07 18.53
C PRO A 60 -7.48 -20.71 17.24
N HIS A 61 -6.84 -20.38 16.12
CA HIS A 61 -7.21 -20.90 14.80
C HIS A 61 -5.97 -21.15 13.93
N PRO A 62 -6.01 -22.12 12.99
CA PRO A 62 -4.85 -22.51 12.20
C PRO A 62 -4.74 -21.78 10.85
N HIS A 63 -3.52 -21.67 10.34
CA HIS A 63 -3.16 -21.27 8.97
C HIS A 63 -2.05 -22.17 8.40
N THR A 64 -2.02 -22.34 7.08
CA THR A 64 -0.96 -23.05 6.34
C THR A 64 -0.82 -22.46 4.93
N GLY A 65 0.35 -22.58 4.31
CA GLY A 65 0.58 -22.20 2.91
C GLY A 65 0.46 -20.69 2.62
N LEU A 66 0.41 -19.85 3.66
CA LEU A 66 0.28 -18.41 3.55
C LEU A 66 1.06 -17.68 4.65
N GLN A 67 1.18 -16.36 4.50
CA GLN A 67 1.54 -15.44 5.57
C GLN A 67 0.34 -14.57 5.92
N THR A 68 0.14 -14.26 7.20
CA THR A 68 -0.79 -13.21 7.63
C THR A 68 -0.01 -11.93 7.93
N VAL A 69 -0.61 -10.79 7.58
CA VAL A 69 -0.08 -9.45 7.84
C VAL A 69 -1.12 -8.66 8.61
N SER A 70 -0.79 -8.30 9.84
CA SER A 70 -1.62 -7.45 10.69
C SER A 70 -1.02 -6.04 10.68
N TRP A 71 -1.76 -5.04 10.16
CA TRP A 71 -1.31 -3.66 10.03
C TRP A 71 -2.28 -2.70 10.72
N LEU A 72 -1.80 -1.90 11.67
CA LEU A 72 -2.65 -0.98 12.43
C LEU A 72 -2.47 0.48 12.04
N PHE A 73 -3.59 1.21 12.12
CA PHE A 73 -3.68 2.67 12.05
C PHE A 73 -4.02 3.29 13.41
N SER A 74 -4.71 2.55 14.28
CA SER A 74 -5.02 2.95 15.66
C SER A 74 -5.30 1.71 16.52
N GLY A 75 -5.01 1.82 17.82
CA GLY A 75 -5.17 0.72 18.78
C GLY A 75 -3.93 -0.18 18.87
N GLU A 76 -4.05 -1.28 19.62
CA GLU A 76 -2.99 -2.27 19.81
C GLU A 76 -3.61 -3.68 19.86
N ILE A 77 -2.99 -4.63 19.15
CA ILE A 77 -3.40 -6.03 19.17
C ILE A 77 -2.25 -6.86 19.74
N GLU A 78 -2.58 -7.78 20.64
CA GLU A 78 -1.73 -8.84 21.13
C GLU A 78 -1.85 -10.07 20.23
N HIS A 79 -0.71 -10.57 19.76
CA HIS A 79 -0.58 -11.81 19.00
C HIS A 79 0.12 -12.87 19.85
N ARG A 80 -0.44 -14.08 19.85
CA ARG A 80 0.20 -15.28 20.43
C ARG A 80 0.06 -16.44 19.49
N ASP A 81 1.11 -17.26 19.35
CA ASP A 81 1.06 -18.41 18.46
C ASP A 81 1.69 -19.70 19.00
N SER A 82 1.49 -20.78 18.26
CA SER A 82 2.04 -22.12 18.53
C SER A 82 3.55 -22.27 18.33
N LEU A 83 4.26 -21.23 17.87
CA LEU A 83 5.73 -21.17 17.91
C LEU A 83 6.21 -20.69 19.29
N GLY A 84 5.31 -20.18 20.13
CA GLY A 84 5.62 -19.55 21.41
C GLY A 84 5.87 -18.05 21.27
N THR A 85 5.59 -17.46 20.10
CA THR A 85 5.67 -16.01 19.91
C THR A 85 4.62 -15.33 20.77
N HIS A 86 5.01 -14.22 21.37
CA HIS A 86 4.12 -13.28 22.01
C HIS A 86 4.57 -11.87 21.59
N ALA A 87 3.74 -11.18 20.82
CA ALA A 87 4.08 -9.92 20.19
C ALA A 87 2.90 -8.96 20.18
N PHE A 88 3.17 -7.68 20.01
CA PHE A 88 2.17 -6.64 19.88
C PHE A 88 2.32 -5.96 18.52
N VAL A 89 1.23 -5.52 17.92
CA VAL A 89 1.25 -4.62 16.77
C VAL A 89 0.64 -3.29 17.17
N ARG A 90 1.31 -2.19 16.81
CA ARG A 90 0.89 -0.81 17.09
C ARG A 90 0.69 0.00 15.80
N PRO A 91 0.15 1.23 15.87
CA PRO A 91 -0.09 2.04 14.69
C PRO A 91 1.18 2.30 13.89
N GLY A 92 1.12 2.02 12.58
CA GLY A 92 2.23 2.20 11.66
C GLY A 92 3.29 1.10 11.71
N GLU A 93 2.98 -0.04 12.34
CA GLU A 93 3.79 -1.26 12.38
C GLU A 93 3.05 -2.43 11.72
N ILE A 94 3.77 -3.49 11.39
CA ILE A 94 3.17 -4.77 10.99
C ILE A 94 3.71 -5.95 11.78
N ASN A 95 2.83 -6.94 11.97
CA ASN A 95 3.22 -8.31 12.28
C ASN A 95 3.03 -9.18 11.04
N LEU A 96 4.05 -9.95 10.68
CA LEU A 96 4.08 -10.89 9.56
C LEU A 96 4.29 -12.30 10.11
N MET A 97 3.23 -13.10 10.12
CA MET A 97 3.27 -14.50 10.56
C MET A 97 3.29 -15.44 9.36
N THR A 98 4.37 -16.18 9.17
CA THR A 98 4.48 -17.22 8.15
C THR A 98 3.90 -18.53 8.67
N GLY A 99 2.80 -18.98 8.06
CA GLY A 99 2.15 -20.24 8.41
C GLY A 99 2.92 -21.47 7.93
N GLY A 100 3.45 -21.43 6.71
CA GLY A 100 4.22 -22.55 6.14
C GLY A 100 3.47 -23.89 6.28
N HIS A 101 4.15 -24.92 6.77
CA HIS A 101 3.52 -26.23 7.03
C HIS A 101 2.40 -26.23 8.09
N GLY A 102 2.23 -25.14 8.86
CA GLY A 102 1.14 -24.99 9.82
C GLY A 102 1.52 -24.17 11.05
N ILE A 103 0.67 -23.20 11.41
CA ILE A 103 0.72 -22.46 12.67
C ILE A 103 -0.70 -22.19 13.16
N SER A 104 -0.92 -22.20 14.48
CA SER A 104 -2.14 -21.64 15.08
C SER A 104 -1.82 -20.41 15.91
N HIS A 105 -2.73 -19.44 15.94
CA HIS A 105 -2.55 -18.19 16.69
C HIS A 105 -3.88 -17.60 17.20
N THR A 106 -3.74 -16.64 18.12
CA THR A 106 -4.80 -15.75 18.60
C THR A 106 -4.42 -14.30 18.31
N GLU A 107 -5.42 -13.47 18.06
CA GLU A 107 -5.26 -12.01 17.97
C GLU A 107 -6.34 -11.35 18.82
N VAL A 108 -5.92 -10.53 19.80
CA VAL A 108 -6.82 -9.93 20.78
C VAL A 108 -6.48 -8.46 20.98
N SER A 109 -7.47 -7.57 20.99
CA SER A 109 -7.27 -6.17 21.37
C SER A 109 -6.78 -6.07 22.82
N THR A 110 -5.74 -5.29 23.07
CA THR A 110 -5.21 -5.16 24.44
C THR A 110 -6.20 -4.42 25.33
N PRO A 111 -6.17 -4.61 26.67
CA PRO A 111 -7.09 -3.93 27.60
C PRO A 111 -7.07 -2.40 27.52
N GLY A 112 -5.98 -1.79 27.02
CA GLY A 112 -5.85 -0.35 26.83
C GLY A 112 -6.42 0.17 25.50
N THR A 113 -6.84 -0.71 24.60
CA THR A 113 -7.32 -0.33 23.26
C THR A 113 -8.75 0.20 23.34
N THR A 114 -8.94 1.48 22.98
CA THR A 114 -10.26 2.15 22.98
C THR A 114 -10.86 2.30 21.59
N VAL A 115 -10.01 2.46 20.58
CA VAL A 115 -10.35 2.45 19.16
C VAL A 115 -9.44 1.45 18.48
N LEU A 116 -10.03 0.58 17.66
CA LEU A 116 -9.28 -0.33 16.81
C LEU A 116 -9.48 0.08 15.35
N HIS A 117 -8.39 0.22 14.61
CA HIS A 117 -8.42 0.52 13.18
C HIS A 117 -7.22 -0.11 12.49
N GLY A 118 -7.44 -0.92 11.47
CA GLY A 118 -6.35 -1.58 10.75
C GLY A 118 -6.84 -2.49 9.62
N VAL A 119 -5.90 -3.24 9.07
CA VAL A 119 -6.11 -4.17 7.97
C VAL A 119 -5.46 -5.51 8.31
N GLN A 120 -6.18 -6.59 8.06
CA GLN A 120 -5.63 -7.94 7.98
C GLN A 120 -5.47 -8.32 6.51
N LEU A 121 -4.26 -8.68 6.10
CA LEU A 121 -3.96 -9.15 4.75
C LEU A 121 -3.38 -10.55 4.79
N TRP A 122 -3.63 -11.37 3.77
CA TRP A 122 -2.91 -12.64 3.60
C TRP A 122 -2.16 -12.69 2.29
N VAL A 123 -0.95 -13.25 2.34
CA VAL A 123 -0.07 -13.50 1.19
C VAL A 123 0.02 -15.01 0.98
N ALA A 124 -0.45 -15.50 -0.16
CA ALA A 124 -0.26 -16.89 -0.55
C ALA A 124 1.25 -17.15 -0.76
N LEU A 125 1.79 -18.18 -0.09
CA LEU A 125 3.17 -18.58 -0.31
C LEU A 125 3.29 -19.31 -1.67
N PRO A 126 4.38 -19.08 -2.43
CA PRO A 126 4.62 -19.85 -3.64
C PRO A 126 4.84 -21.33 -3.32
N ASP A 127 4.69 -22.18 -4.33
CA ASP A 127 4.72 -23.64 -4.19
C ASP A 127 5.95 -24.14 -3.41
N ALA A 128 7.13 -23.61 -3.72
CA ALA A 128 8.40 -23.94 -3.06
C ALA A 128 8.45 -23.61 -1.56
N HIS A 129 7.62 -22.69 -1.08
CA HIS A 129 7.62 -22.22 0.31
C HIS A 129 6.35 -22.57 1.09
N ARG A 130 5.29 -23.10 0.45
CA ARG A 130 4.02 -23.39 1.13
C ARG A 130 4.12 -24.39 2.29
N HIS A 131 5.18 -25.20 2.31
CA HIS A 131 5.49 -26.17 3.37
C HIS A 131 6.76 -25.81 4.17
N ALA A 132 7.28 -24.60 4.01
CA ALA A 132 8.44 -24.13 4.76
C ALA A 132 8.15 -24.09 6.28
N PRO A 133 9.19 -23.98 7.13
CA PRO A 133 9.00 -23.75 8.56
C PRO A 133 8.15 -22.50 8.82
N ARG A 134 7.36 -22.58 9.89
CA ARG A 134 6.66 -21.40 10.44
C ARG A 134 7.66 -20.37 10.96
N ALA A 135 7.30 -19.09 10.86
CA ALA A 135 8.13 -17.98 11.32
C ALA A 135 7.27 -16.79 11.71
N PHE A 136 7.86 -15.86 12.47
CA PHE A 136 7.23 -14.61 12.82
C PHE A 136 8.23 -13.47 12.65
N GLN A 137 7.77 -12.35 12.10
CA GLN A 137 8.55 -11.13 11.93
C GLN A 137 7.69 -9.94 12.36
N HIS A 138 8.29 -9.04 13.12
CA HIS A 138 7.70 -7.74 13.44
C HIS A 138 8.48 -6.66 12.68
N HIS A 139 7.79 -5.70 12.08
CA HIS A 139 8.43 -4.62 11.34
C HIS A 139 7.76 -3.27 11.64
N ALA A 140 8.58 -2.33 12.09
CA ALA A 140 8.23 -0.93 12.30
C ALA A 140 9.08 -0.07 11.36
N PRO A 141 8.61 0.23 10.14
CA PRO A 141 9.39 0.98 9.17
C PRO A 141 9.57 2.44 9.63
N GLU A 142 10.78 2.96 9.42
CA GLU A 142 11.02 4.40 9.60
C GLU A 142 10.29 5.18 8.49
N PRO A 143 9.58 6.27 8.84
CA PRO A 143 8.90 7.09 7.86
C PRO A 143 9.89 7.85 6.98
N LEU A 144 9.75 7.72 5.67
CA LEU A 144 10.45 8.53 4.68
C LEU A 144 9.58 9.73 4.32
N ARG A 145 10.11 10.95 4.47
CA ARG A 145 9.41 12.16 4.03
C ARG A 145 9.86 12.54 2.62
N VAL A 146 8.91 12.62 1.70
CA VAL A 146 9.12 13.06 0.33
C VAL A 146 8.09 14.14 0.05
N ASP A 147 8.53 15.37 -0.18
CA ASP A 147 7.68 16.43 -0.74
C ASP A 147 6.33 16.68 -0.02
N GLY A 148 6.32 16.60 1.32
CA GLY A 148 5.11 16.79 2.12
C GLY A 148 4.24 15.53 2.27
N ALA A 149 4.63 14.41 1.67
CA ALA A 149 4.10 13.09 1.96
C ALA A 149 5.02 12.33 2.94
N GLU A 150 4.42 11.46 3.75
CA GLU A 150 5.12 10.47 4.57
C GLU A 150 4.87 9.09 3.96
N LEU A 151 5.94 8.36 3.64
CA LEU A 151 5.91 7.01 3.10
C LEU A 151 6.44 6.03 4.15
N ARG A 152 5.79 4.86 4.23
CA ARG A 152 6.26 3.73 5.04
C ARG A 152 6.28 2.48 4.16
N VAL A 153 7.46 1.88 4.02
CA VAL A 153 7.65 0.69 3.18
C VAL A 153 7.66 -0.54 4.09
N PHE A 154 6.51 -1.21 4.16
CA PHE A 154 6.35 -2.39 5.03
C PHE A 154 6.94 -3.67 4.44
N LEU A 155 6.84 -3.83 3.12
CA LEU A 155 7.33 -4.99 2.38
C LEU A 155 7.98 -4.53 1.09
N GLY A 156 9.13 -5.12 0.77
CA GLY A 156 9.97 -4.70 -0.36
C GLY A 156 10.77 -3.44 -0.02
N THR A 157 11.08 -2.65 -1.04
CA THR A 157 11.88 -1.42 -0.93
C THR A 157 11.36 -0.39 -1.93
N LEU A 158 11.49 0.90 -1.61
CA LEU A 158 11.16 1.96 -2.54
C LEU A 158 12.19 2.00 -3.68
N ALA A 159 11.76 1.75 -4.92
CA ALA A 159 12.66 1.69 -6.07
C ALA A 159 12.95 3.07 -6.71
N GLY A 160 12.13 4.08 -6.43
CA GLY A 160 12.28 5.43 -6.96
C GLY A 160 10.98 6.22 -6.94
N LEU A 161 11.01 7.43 -7.49
CA LEU A 161 9.90 8.38 -7.49
C LEU A 161 9.90 9.30 -8.71
N THR A 162 8.74 9.85 -9.03
CA THR A 162 8.57 10.97 -9.96
C THR A 162 7.78 12.06 -9.22
N ALA A 163 8.37 13.24 -9.10
CA ALA A 163 7.84 14.32 -8.30
C ALA A 163 7.20 15.38 -9.17
N TYR A 164 6.04 15.87 -8.71
CA TYR A 164 5.29 16.92 -9.38
C TYR A 164 4.65 17.90 -8.40
N ARG A 165 4.24 19.07 -8.91
CA ARG A 165 3.38 20.03 -8.22
C ARG A 165 2.26 20.47 -9.15
N ASP A 166 1.07 20.64 -8.58
CA ASP A 166 -0.10 21.08 -9.32
C ASP A 166 -0.21 22.62 -9.27
N ARG A 167 -0.48 23.22 -10.43
CA ARG A 167 -0.65 24.66 -10.68
C ARG A 167 -1.87 24.87 -11.56
N GLY A 168 -3.02 25.17 -10.96
CA GLY A 168 -4.28 25.26 -11.70
C GLY A 168 -4.63 23.90 -12.32
N ASP A 169 -4.78 23.86 -13.64
CA ASP A 169 -5.03 22.63 -14.42
C ASP A 169 -3.72 21.93 -14.87
N GLN A 170 -2.55 22.48 -14.53
CA GLN A 170 -1.25 21.93 -14.91
C GLN A 170 -0.64 21.09 -13.79
N ARG A 171 -0.01 19.97 -14.14
CA ARG A 171 0.87 19.16 -13.29
C ARG A 171 2.30 19.30 -13.78
N VAL A 172 3.11 19.97 -12.97
CA VAL A 172 4.51 20.30 -13.28
C VAL A 172 5.42 19.22 -12.72
N PHE A 173 5.94 18.36 -13.60
CA PHE A 173 6.91 17.32 -13.24
C PHE A 173 8.31 17.90 -13.17
N PHE A 174 8.98 17.79 -12.03
CA PHE A 174 10.26 18.46 -11.80
C PHE A 174 11.41 17.54 -11.41
N HIS A 175 11.14 16.31 -10.98
CA HIS A 175 12.18 15.34 -10.66
C HIS A 175 11.73 13.92 -10.96
N THR A 176 12.67 13.06 -11.35
CA THR A 176 12.44 11.62 -11.48
C THR A 176 13.73 10.91 -11.18
N GLU A 177 13.68 9.93 -10.29
CA GLU A 177 14.83 9.14 -9.87
C GLU A 177 14.43 7.69 -9.68
N ILE A 178 15.39 6.80 -9.93
CA ILE A 178 15.33 5.38 -9.63
C ILE A 178 16.62 5.08 -8.88
N ASP A 179 16.50 4.38 -7.76
CA ASP A 179 17.64 3.94 -6.97
C ASP A 179 18.56 3.05 -7.82
N ASP A 180 19.88 3.19 -7.64
CA ASP A 180 20.90 2.53 -8.46
C ASP A 180 20.77 1.00 -8.44
N ALA A 181 20.30 0.40 -7.34
CA ALA A 181 20.07 -1.05 -7.26
C ALA A 181 18.98 -1.54 -8.25
N TYR A 182 18.14 -0.62 -8.72
CA TYR A 182 17.05 -0.85 -9.66
C TYR A 182 17.28 -0.24 -11.05
N ALA A 183 18.44 0.39 -11.27
CA ALA A 183 18.80 0.97 -12.55
C ALA A 183 18.80 -0.08 -13.69
N GLY A 184 18.53 0.37 -14.91
CA GLY A 184 18.53 -0.49 -16.11
C GLY A 184 17.32 -1.43 -16.25
N ARG A 185 16.38 -1.43 -15.29
CA ARG A 185 15.18 -2.30 -15.33
C ARG A 185 13.95 -1.66 -16.00
N GLY A 186 14.10 -0.48 -16.60
CA GLY A 186 13.01 0.25 -17.24
C GLY A 186 12.00 0.92 -16.28
N LEU A 187 12.25 0.90 -14.97
CA LEU A 187 11.30 1.40 -13.96
C LEU A 187 10.98 2.88 -14.10
N ALA A 188 11.95 3.73 -14.47
CA ALA A 188 11.69 5.16 -14.68
C ALA A 188 10.65 5.40 -15.79
N ALA A 189 10.69 4.60 -16.86
CA ALA A 189 9.75 4.72 -17.96
C ALA A 189 8.34 4.29 -17.53
N ILE A 190 8.23 3.17 -16.81
CA ILE A 190 6.97 2.69 -16.24
C ILE A 190 6.38 3.74 -15.30
N LEU A 191 7.20 4.27 -14.39
CA LEU A 191 6.77 5.25 -13.38
C LEU A 191 6.25 6.53 -14.04
N VAL A 192 7.00 7.09 -14.99
CA VAL A 192 6.57 8.28 -15.72
C VAL A 192 5.33 7.99 -16.54
N GLN A 193 5.28 6.88 -17.28
CA GLN A 193 4.10 6.54 -18.08
C GLN A 193 2.82 6.46 -17.24
N GLN A 194 2.88 5.84 -16.06
CA GLN A 194 1.72 5.78 -15.16
C GLN A 194 1.35 7.18 -14.65
N ALA A 195 2.32 7.98 -14.21
CA ALA A 195 2.05 9.33 -13.73
C ALA A 195 1.45 10.25 -14.82
N LEU A 196 1.89 10.12 -16.07
CA LEU A 196 1.32 10.86 -17.20
C LEU A 196 -0.08 10.37 -17.58
N THR A 197 -0.34 9.06 -17.42
CA THR A 197 -1.67 8.47 -17.62
C THR A 197 -2.65 9.00 -16.57
N ASP A 198 -2.21 9.11 -15.32
CA ASP A 198 -3.00 9.70 -14.24
C ASP A 198 -3.32 11.17 -14.50
N VAL A 199 -2.37 11.95 -15.02
CA VAL A 199 -2.60 13.37 -15.44
C VAL A 199 -3.74 13.45 -16.46
N ARG A 200 -3.73 12.57 -17.46
CA ARG A 200 -4.79 12.51 -18.47
C ARG A 200 -6.12 12.14 -17.83
N ALA A 201 -6.14 11.11 -16.99
CA ALA A 201 -7.35 10.64 -16.31
C ALA A 201 -7.96 11.71 -15.39
N SER A 202 -7.12 12.56 -14.79
CA SER A 202 -7.55 13.70 -13.98
C SER A 202 -7.92 14.95 -14.79
N GLY A 203 -7.87 14.89 -16.13
CA GLY A 203 -8.17 16.03 -17.01
C GLY A 203 -7.17 17.18 -16.91
N MET A 204 -5.96 16.92 -16.41
CA MET A 204 -4.91 17.90 -16.22
C MET A 204 -3.95 17.95 -17.42
N ARG A 205 -3.11 18.98 -17.46
CA ARG A 205 -2.08 19.19 -18.48
C ARG A 205 -0.68 18.90 -17.91
N ILE A 206 0.21 18.36 -18.71
CA ILE A 206 1.58 17.98 -18.33
C ILE A 206 2.51 19.18 -18.58
N VAL A 207 3.36 19.52 -17.61
CA VAL A 207 4.50 20.42 -17.82
C VAL A 207 5.81 19.71 -17.44
N PRO A 208 6.73 19.43 -18.39
CA PRO A 208 7.89 18.57 -18.14
C PRO A 208 9.17 19.35 -17.81
N VAL A 209 9.28 19.91 -16.60
CA VAL A 209 10.52 20.56 -16.12
C VAL A 209 11.63 19.52 -15.92
N CYS A 210 11.28 18.32 -15.48
CA CYS A 210 12.21 17.20 -15.32
C CYS A 210 12.82 16.78 -16.69
N PRO A 211 14.15 16.73 -16.84
CA PRO A 211 14.79 16.33 -18.10
C PRO A 211 14.41 14.92 -18.56
N TYR A 212 14.22 13.99 -17.62
CA TYR A 212 13.79 12.63 -17.94
C TYR A 212 12.38 12.62 -18.54
N VAL A 213 11.43 13.33 -17.92
CA VAL A 213 10.04 13.43 -18.42
C VAL A 213 10.01 14.13 -19.78
N ALA A 214 10.78 15.21 -19.95
CA ALA A 214 10.91 15.87 -21.25
C ALA A 214 11.42 14.91 -22.34
N SER A 215 12.48 14.14 -22.04
CA SER A 215 13.04 13.11 -22.94
C SER A 215 12.09 11.93 -23.19
N PHE A 216 11.23 11.60 -22.23
CA PHE A 216 10.20 10.59 -22.38
C PHE A 216 9.15 11.07 -23.40
N LEU A 217 8.62 12.28 -23.22
CA LEU A 217 7.58 12.84 -24.07
C LEU A 217 7.99 12.99 -25.55
N THR A 218 9.26 13.21 -25.87
CA THR A 218 9.72 13.25 -27.27
C THR A 218 9.51 11.92 -28.01
N ARG A 219 9.55 10.80 -27.28
CA ARG A 219 9.37 9.44 -27.79
C ARG A 219 7.93 8.93 -27.68
N HIS A 220 7.08 9.64 -26.94
CA HIS A 220 5.71 9.24 -26.59
C HIS A 220 4.71 10.33 -27.02
N GLN A 221 4.47 10.41 -28.33
CA GLN A 221 3.64 11.44 -28.96
C GLN A 221 2.14 11.33 -28.58
N GLU A 222 1.72 10.20 -28.02
CA GLU A 222 0.38 10.01 -27.49
C GLU A 222 0.01 10.96 -26.34
N TYR A 223 0.96 11.67 -25.74
CA TYR A 223 0.73 12.69 -24.70
C TYR A 223 0.83 14.13 -25.20
N ALA A 224 1.12 14.35 -26.49
CA ALA A 224 1.37 15.69 -27.04
C ALA A 224 0.16 16.63 -26.94
N ASP A 225 -1.06 16.09 -27.01
CA ASP A 225 -2.33 16.83 -26.89
C ASP A 225 -2.55 17.47 -25.51
N ILE A 226 -1.94 16.90 -24.48
CA ILE A 226 -2.06 17.37 -23.09
C ILE A 226 -0.74 17.91 -22.53
N THR A 227 0.27 18.14 -23.36
CA THR A 227 1.58 18.66 -22.91
C THR A 227 1.68 20.16 -23.19
N ASP A 228 2.01 20.93 -22.15
CA ASP A 228 2.33 22.35 -22.23
C ASP A 228 3.85 22.58 -22.20
N PRO A 229 4.32 23.66 -22.85
CA PRO A 229 5.73 24.03 -22.80
C PRO A 229 6.14 24.49 -21.41
N VAL A 230 7.39 24.23 -21.04
CA VAL A 230 8.01 24.86 -19.86
C VAL A 230 8.23 26.34 -20.16
N THR A 231 7.69 27.22 -19.32
CA THR A 231 7.88 28.67 -19.43
C THR A 231 8.70 29.23 -18.26
N PRO A 232 9.36 30.39 -18.41
CA PRO A 232 10.07 31.02 -17.29
C PRO A 232 9.19 31.27 -16.07
N GLU A 233 7.92 31.64 -16.29
CA GLU A 233 6.94 31.85 -15.22
C GLU A 233 6.71 30.56 -14.41
N ILE A 234 6.60 29.42 -15.07
CA ILE A 234 6.41 28.12 -14.39
C ILE A 234 7.66 27.75 -13.60
N THR A 235 8.85 27.96 -14.16
CA THR A 235 10.11 27.66 -13.44
C THR A 235 10.25 28.54 -12.20
N THR A 236 10.04 29.86 -12.31
CA THR A 236 10.07 30.77 -11.16
C THR A 236 9.06 30.38 -10.08
N TRP A 237 7.82 30.09 -10.48
CA TRP A 237 6.79 29.60 -9.55
C TRP A 237 7.20 28.31 -8.85
N LEU A 238 7.82 27.38 -9.59
CA LEU A 238 8.24 26.09 -9.04
C LEU A 238 9.38 26.24 -8.04
N ASP A 239 10.36 27.10 -8.32
CA ASP A 239 11.49 27.34 -7.42
C ASP A 239 11.03 27.98 -6.11
N GLU A 240 10.12 28.96 -6.16
CA GLU A 240 9.47 29.52 -4.96
C GLU A 240 8.78 28.42 -4.12
N ARG A 241 8.13 27.45 -4.76
CA ARG A 241 7.43 26.34 -4.08
C ARG A 241 8.35 25.28 -3.51
N LEU A 242 9.55 25.14 -4.06
CA LEU A 242 10.56 24.21 -3.58
C LEU A 242 11.57 24.87 -2.62
N GLY A 243 11.46 26.18 -2.41
CA GLY A 243 12.36 26.94 -1.53
C GLY A 243 13.78 27.02 -2.07
N ARG A 244 13.94 27.09 -3.40
CA ARG A 244 15.22 27.20 -4.10
C ARG A 244 15.50 28.61 -4.59
#